data_AF-A0A368DMD7-F1
#
_entry.id   AF-A0A368DMD7-F1
#
_cell.length_a   1.000
_cell.length_b   1.000
_cell.length_c   1.000
_cell.angle_alpha   90.00
_cell.angle_beta   90.00
_cell.angle_gamma   90.00
#
_symmetry.space_group_name_H-M   'P 1'
#
loop_
_entity.id
_entity.type
_entity.pdbx_description
1 polymer ?
#
loop_
_entity_poly.entity_id
_entity_poly.type
_entity_poly.pdbx_seq_one_letter_code
_entity_poly.pdbx_strand_id
1 'polypeptide(L)'
;MRMLVIFLFATVSGYVISQDLLGPITIDELKNKPYEEWFTVEYDNYNPFVKTTDQLKPLLQGVDIQVFMGTWCSDSQMQVPAFYRILDTVGFKGKISVIAVDEDKKTPSGSATDNEISYVPTFIFYKNGKEINRIVEAPVDFLEDDMLTILSGAAYKHIYQD
;
A
#
# COMPACT_ATOMS: atom_id res chain seq x y z
N MET A 1 -48.20 45.78 -2.83
CA MET A 1 -46.78 46.12 -2.57
C MET A 1 -46.05 44.82 -2.25
N ARG A 2 -45.44 44.17 -3.26
CA ARG A 2 -44.78 42.86 -3.11
C ARG A 2 -43.29 43.12 -2.87
N MET A 3 -42.81 42.85 -1.67
CA MET A 3 -41.41 42.99 -1.30
C MET A 3 -40.67 41.71 -1.71
N LEU A 4 -39.83 41.82 -2.73
CA LEU A 4 -39.02 40.74 -3.25
C LEU A 4 -37.78 40.60 -2.34
N VAL A 5 -37.69 39.51 -1.58
CA VAL A 5 -36.49 39.16 -0.79
C VAL A 5 -35.62 38.25 -1.66
N ILE A 6 -34.48 38.78 -2.12
CA ILE A 6 -33.48 38.03 -2.88
C ILE A 6 -32.55 37.35 -1.88
N PHE A 7 -32.68 36.03 -1.74
CA PHE A 7 -31.70 35.21 -1.03
C PHE A 7 -30.52 34.95 -1.96
N LEU A 8 -29.41 35.66 -1.73
CA LEU A 8 -28.14 35.40 -2.40
C LEU A 8 -27.51 34.15 -1.75
N PHE A 9 -27.72 32.98 -2.35
CA PHE A 9 -27.00 31.75 -1.97
C PHE A 9 -25.57 31.84 -2.51
N ALA A 10 -24.63 32.29 -1.68
CA ALA A 10 -23.22 32.12 -1.94
C ALA A 10 -22.86 30.65 -1.73
N THR A 11 -22.67 29.90 -2.82
CA THR A 11 -22.11 28.55 -2.76
C THR A 11 -20.64 28.67 -2.37
N VAL A 12 -20.33 28.45 -1.09
CA VAL A 12 -18.94 28.20 -0.68
C VAL A 12 -18.55 26.86 -1.29
N SER A 13 -17.79 26.89 -2.39
CA SER A 13 -17.16 25.70 -2.93
C SER A 13 -16.18 25.20 -1.87
N GLY A 14 -16.60 24.24 -1.05
CA GLY A 14 -15.75 23.62 -0.05
C GLY A 14 -14.57 22.97 -0.75
N TYR A 15 -13.37 23.51 -0.55
CA TYR A 15 -12.14 22.82 -0.90
C TYR A 15 -12.01 21.65 0.08
N VAL A 16 -12.28 20.43 -0.38
CA VAL A 16 -12.00 19.24 0.42
C VAL A 16 -10.48 19.12 0.46
N ILE A 17 -9.87 19.58 1.56
CA ILE A 17 -8.48 19.22 1.86
C ILE A 17 -8.51 17.70 2.08
N SER A 18 -7.93 16.96 1.13
CA SER A 18 -7.66 15.54 1.30
C SER A 18 -6.76 15.40 2.53
N GLN A 19 -7.33 14.99 3.65
CA GLN A 19 -6.54 14.63 4.81
C GLN A 19 -5.90 13.28 4.52
N ASP A 20 -4.59 13.16 4.67
CA ASP A 20 -3.92 11.87 4.53
C ASP A 20 -4.43 10.85 5.55
N LEU A 21 -4.51 9.60 5.12
CA LEU A 21 -4.89 8.53 6.03
C LEU A 21 -3.79 8.30 7.06
N LEU A 22 -4.18 7.88 8.27
CA LEU A 22 -3.25 7.66 9.36
C LEU A 22 -3.71 6.49 10.24
N GLY A 23 -2.80 5.56 10.55
CA GLY A 23 -3.09 4.37 11.33
C GLY A 23 -3.61 3.20 10.49
N PRO A 24 -4.22 2.16 11.10
CA PRO A 24 -4.74 1.02 10.38
C PRO A 24 -5.82 1.42 9.37
N ILE A 25 -5.68 0.95 8.13
CA ILE A 25 -6.65 1.20 7.05
C ILE A 25 -6.99 -0.10 6.31
N THR A 26 -8.08 -0.06 5.57
CA THR A 26 -8.50 -1.10 4.63
C THR A 26 -8.14 -0.71 3.20
N ILE A 27 -7.96 -1.71 2.33
CA ILE A 27 -7.74 -1.45 0.91
C ILE A 27 -8.93 -0.75 0.24
N ASP A 28 -10.15 -0.96 0.76
CA ASP A 28 -11.35 -0.34 0.22
C ASP A 28 -11.38 1.17 0.48
N GLU A 29 -10.73 1.67 1.54
CA GLU A 29 -10.56 3.11 1.73
C GLU A 29 -9.73 3.74 0.60
N LEU A 30 -8.71 3.04 0.09
CA LEU A 30 -7.89 3.51 -1.04
C LEU A 30 -8.63 3.47 -2.38
N LYS A 31 -9.74 2.75 -2.46
CA LYS A 31 -10.62 2.68 -3.65
C LYS A 31 -11.72 3.74 -3.64
N ASN A 32 -11.73 4.64 -2.66
CA ASN A 32 -12.65 5.76 -2.58
C ASN A 32 -11.93 7.09 -2.85
N LYS A 33 -12.67 8.13 -3.24
CA LYS A 33 -12.14 9.49 -3.35
C LYS A 33 -11.51 9.96 -2.04
N PRO A 34 -10.38 10.68 -2.10
CA PRO A 34 -9.66 11.09 -3.32
C PRO A 34 -8.65 10.06 -3.84
N TYR A 35 -8.39 8.98 -3.09
CA TYR A 35 -7.30 8.04 -3.37
C TYR A 35 -7.56 7.14 -4.58
N GLU A 36 -8.82 6.92 -4.93
CA GLU A 36 -9.22 6.11 -6.09
C GLU A 36 -8.55 6.54 -7.40
N GLU A 37 -8.20 7.83 -7.53
CA GLU A 37 -7.63 8.43 -8.73
C GLU A 37 -6.28 7.80 -9.11
N TRP A 38 -5.39 7.64 -8.14
CA TRP A 38 -4.10 6.96 -8.37
C TRP A 38 -4.23 5.46 -8.19
N PHE A 39 -5.05 4.99 -7.24
CA PHE A 39 -5.15 3.56 -6.95
C PHE A 39 -5.61 2.77 -8.17
N THR A 40 -6.70 3.22 -8.81
CA THR A 40 -7.28 2.50 -9.95
C THR A 40 -6.33 2.49 -11.14
N VAL A 41 -5.67 3.62 -11.42
CA VAL A 41 -4.73 3.75 -12.54
C VAL A 41 -3.55 2.81 -12.38
N GLU A 42 -2.89 2.84 -11.22
CA GLU A 42 -1.70 2.02 -10.97
C GLU A 42 -2.06 0.52 -10.86
N TYR A 43 -3.21 0.20 -10.27
CA TYR A 43 -3.70 -1.19 -10.20
C TYR A 43 -4.00 -1.77 -11.59
N ASP A 44 -4.72 -1.03 -12.44
CA ASP A 44 -5.16 -1.51 -13.76
C ASP A 44 -4.00 -1.57 -14.77
N ASN A 45 -3.03 -0.66 -14.65
CA ASN A 45 -1.86 -0.63 -15.53
C ASN A 45 -0.79 -1.65 -15.16
N TYR A 46 -0.82 -2.19 -13.93
CA TYR A 46 0.14 -3.20 -13.53
C TYR A 46 -0.21 -4.58 -14.10
N ASN A 47 0.70 -5.16 -14.87
CA ASN A 47 0.53 -6.49 -15.45
C ASN A 47 1.66 -7.43 -14.98
N PRO A 48 1.44 -8.18 -13.88
CA PRO A 48 2.45 -9.08 -13.35
C PRO A 48 2.89 -10.14 -14.36
N PHE A 49 4.15 -10.57 -14.28
CA PHE A 49 4.66 -11.67 -15.08
C PHE A 49 3.97 -12.99 -14.69
N VAL A 50 3.21 -13.56 -15.63
CA VAL A 50 2.46 -14.81 -15.43
C VAL A 50 3.37 -15.93 -14.92
N LYS A 51 4.58 -16.04 -15.50
CA LYS A 51 5.56 -17.06 -15.09
C LYS A 51 5.97 -16.92 -13.62
N THR A 52 6.24 -15.70 -13.15
CA THR A 52 6.63 -15.44 -11.76
C THR A 52 5.46 -15.67 -10.82
N THR A 53 4.27 -15.17 -11.18
CA THR A 53 3.06 -15.31 -10.35
C THR A 53 2.61 -16.77 -10.19
N ASP A 54 2.79 -17.62 -11.21
CA ASP A 54 2.55 -19.07 -11.09
C ASP A 54 3.48 -19.75 -10.07
N GLN A 55 4.74 -19.33 -10.01
CA GLN A 55 5.73 -19.83 -9.04
C GLN A 55 5.48 -19.28 -7.63
N LEU A 56 5.01 -18.04 -7.54
CA LEU A 56 4.75 -17.33 -6.30
C LEU A 56 3.55 -17.91 -5.54
N LYS A 57 2.49 -18.27 -6.27
CA LYS A 57 1.21 -18.74 -5.71
C LYS A 57 1.33 -19.81 -4.61
N PRO A 58 2.06 -20.93 -4.78
CA PRO A 58 2.18 -21.94 -3.73
C PRO A 58 3.01 -21.47 -2.51
N LEU A 59 3.90 -20.48 -2.68
CA LEU A 59 4.81 -20.03 -1.62
C LEU A 59 4.14 -19.09 -0.61
N LEU A 60 3.02 -18.47 -1.00
CA LEU A 60 2.23 -17.56 -0.18
C LEU A 60 1.39 -18.27 0.90
N GLN A 61 1.31 -19.60 0.89
CA GLN A 61 0.57 -20.33 1.91
C GLN A 61 1.20 -20.14 3.30
N GLY A 62 0.39 -19.68 4.26
CA GLY A 62 0.84 -19.41 5.64
C GLY A 62 1.72 -18.18 5.78
N VAL A 63 1.70 -17.29 4.79
CA VAL A 63 2.37 -15.98 4.84
C VAL A 63 1.37 -14.94 5.33
N ASP A 64 1.77 -14.17 6.34
CA ASP A 64 1.09 -12.95 6.75
C ASP A 64 1.87 -11.75 6.22
N ILE A 65 1.17 -10.69 5.85
CA ILE A 65 1.76 -9.50 5.24
C ILE A 65 1.37 -8.25 6.03
N GLN A 66 2.34 -7.40 6.29
CA GLN A 66 2.11 -6.08 6.86
C GLN A 66 2.67 -5.02 5.91
N VAL A 67 1.87 -4.00 5.62
CA VAL A 67 2.22 -2.91 4.72
C VAL A 67 2.18 -1.61 5.50
N PHE A 68 3.29 -0.88 5.49
CA PHE A 68 3.31 0.52 5.91
C PHE A 68 3.35 1.40 4.66
N MET A 69 2.49 2.41 4.59
CA MET A 69 2.38 3.28 3.40
C MET A 69 2.02 4.71 3.77
N GLY A 70 2.30 5.68 2.90
CA GLY A 70 1.79 7.05 3.02
C GLY A 70 0.87 7.37 1.86
N THR A 71 -0.36 7.85 2.09
CA THR A 71 -1.26 8.26 0.99
C THR A 71 -0.75 9.49 0.22
N TRP A 72 0.15 10.25 0.85
CA TRP A 72 0.87 11.41 0.29
C TRP A 72 2.12 11.02 -0.52
N CYS A 73 2.60 9.77 -0.42
CA CYS A 73 3.88 9.35 -0.99
C CYS A 73 3.68 8.75 -2.38
N SER A 74 4.39 9.27 -3.39
CA SER A 74 4.33 8.78 -4.77
C SER A 74 4.69 7.30 -4.90
N ASP A 75 5.72 6.83 -4.20
CA ASP A 75 6.13 5.42 -4.25
C ASP A 75 5.05 4.52 -3.63
N SER A 76 4.35 5.00 -2.60
CA SER A 76 3.23 4.27 -2.02
C SER A 76 2.05 4.21 -2.98
N GLN A 77 1.77 5.32 -3.67
CA GLN A 77 0.72 5.40 -4.69
C GLN A 77 0.99 4.47 -5.87
N MET A 78 2.26 4.24 -6.26
CA MET A 78 2.63 3.32 -7.34
C MET A 78 2.67 1.85 -6.89
N GLN A 79 3.41 1.57 -5.81
CA GLN A 79 3.76 0.19 -5.46
C GLN A 79 2.64 -0.54 -4.70
N VAL A 80 1.81 0.16 -3.91
CA VAL A 80 0.73 -0.51 -3.17
C VAL A 80 -0.36 -1.06 -4.11
N PRO A 81 -0.84 -0.32 -5.12
CA PRO A 81 -1.78 -0.87 -6.10
C PRO A 81 -1.17 -2.03 -6.91
N ALA A 82 0.08 -1.90 -7.37
CA ALA A 82 0.80 -2.98 -8.05
C ALA A 82 0.91 -4.24 -7.18
N PHE A 83 1.22 -4.07 -5.90
CA PHE A 83 1.27 -5.15 -4.92
C PHE A 83 -0.08 -5.89 -4.81
N TYR A 84 -1.17 -5.14 -4.65
CA TYR A 84 -2.51 -5.73 -4.59
C TYR A 84 -2.91 -6.41 -5.90
N ARG A 85 -2.48 -5.89 -7.05
CA ARG A 85 -2.68 -6.52 -8.35
C ARG A 85 -2.00 -7.88 -8.45
N ILE A 86 -0.79 -8.03 -7.91
CA ILE A 86 -0.10 -9.33 -7.81
C ILE A 86 -0.90 -10.28 -6.91
N LEU A 87 -1.29 -9.82 -5.72
CA LEU A 87 -2.01 -10.65 -4.75
C LEU A 87 -3.36 -11.15 -5.28
N ASP A 88 -4.10 -10.31 -6.00
CA ASP A 88 -5.36 -10.69 -6.64
C ASP A 88 -5.10 -11.69 -7.79
N THR A 89 -4.05 -11.49 -8.58
CA THR A 89 -3.65 -12.39 -9.67
C THR A 89 -3.33 -13.81 -9.17
N VAL A 90 -2.59 -13.92 -8.06
CA VAL A 90 -2.27 -15.23 -7.45
C VAL A 90 -3.41 -15.79 -6.59
N GLY A 91 -4.48 -15.00 -6.38
CA GLY A 91 -5.63 -15.39 -5.56
C GLY A 91 -5.29 -15.51 -4.08
N PHE A 92 -4.44 -14.63 -3.56
CA PHE A 92 -4.03 -14.63 -2.16
C PHE A 92 -5.23 -14.49 -1.22
N LYS A 93 -5.22 -15.26 -0.12
CA LYS A 93 -6.27 -15.28 0.92
C LYS A 93 -5.70 -15.18 2.34
N GLY A 94 -4.40 -14.91 2.47
CA GLY A 94 -3.76 -14.75 3.77
C GLY A 94 -4.09 -13.40 4.41
N LYS A 95 -3.54 -13.18 5.60
CA LYS A 95 -3.76 -11.95 6.34
C LYS A 95 -2.91 -10.83 5.76
N ILE A 96 -3.53 -9.68 5.52
CA ILE A 96 -2.85 -8.43 5.16
C ILE A 96 -3.28 -7.37 6.17
N SER A 97 -2.31 -6.64 6.72
CA SER A 97 -2.54 -5.43 7.51
C SER A 97 -1.94 -4.25 6.79
N VAL A 98 -2.71 -3.17 6.58
CA VAL A 98 -2.20 -1.93 6.01
C VAL A 98 -2.24 -0.85 7.07
N ILE A 99 -1.13 -0.15 7.27
CA ILE A 99 -0.97 0.93 8.24
C ILE A 99 -0.47 2.16 7.50
N ALA A 100 -1.28 3.20 7.50
CA ALA A 100 -0.91 4.51 6.96
C ALA A 100 -0.06 5.30 7.97
N VAL A 101 0.95 6.00 7.46
CA VAL A 101 1.87 6.83 8.24
C VAL A 101 1.78 8.30 7.84
N ASP A 102 2.14 9.20 8.77
CA ASP A 102 2.32 10.62 8.44
C ASP A 102 3.62 10.87 7.63
N GLU A 103 3.86 12.11 7.21
CA GLU A 103 5.06 12.49 6.42
C GLU A 103 6.39 12.17 7.14
N ASP A 104 6.37 12.13 8.47
CA ASP A 104 7.48 11.75 9.35
C ASP A 104 7.65 10.23 9.51
N LYS A 105 6.83 9.43 8.81
CA LYS A 105 6.73 7.95 8.92
C LYS A 105 6.37 7.47 10.33
N LYS A 106 5.54 8.23 11.04
CA LYS A 106 5.02 7.86 12.36
C LYS A 106 3.58 7.38 12.27
N THR A 107 3.21 6.61 13.28
CA THR A 107 1.83 6.15 13.51
C THR A 107 1.40 6.56 14.91
N PRO A 108 0.12 6.87 15.16
CA PRO A 108 -0.38 7.18 16.49
C PRO A 108 -0.08 6.09 17.54
N SER A 109 -0.03 4.83 17.11
CA SER A 109 0.27 3.67 17.96
C SER A 109 1.76 3.47 18.25
N GLY A 110 2.67 4.18 17.57
CA GLY A 110 4.12 3.89 17.59
C GLY A 110 4.56 2.71 16.71
N SER A 111 3.62 1.96 16.13
CA SER A 111 3.91 0.73 15.35
C SER A 111 4.92 0.88 14.21
N ALA A 112 4.95 2.03 13.52
CA ALA A 112 5.95 2.27 12.47
C ALA A 112 7.37 2.37 13.04
N THR A 113 7.54 3.00 14.20
CA THR A 113 8.83 3.04 14.91
C THR A 113 9.24 1.64 15.39
N ASP A 114 8.30 0.89 15.98
CA ASP A 114 8.55 -0.47 16.46
C ASP A 114 8.94 -1.44 15.34
N ASN A 115 8.50 -1.17 14.10
CA ASN A 115 8.86 -1.96 12.91
C ASN A 115 10.01 -1.34 12.10
N GLU A 116 10.70 -0.34 12.64
CA GLU A 116 11.87 0.31 12.03
C GLU A 116 11.58 0.91 10.62
N ILE A 117 10.37 1.45 10.45
CA ILE A 117 9.95 2.02 9.16
C ILE A 117 10.62 3.37 8.93
N SER A 118 11.55 3.41 7.98
CA SER A 118 12.24 4.63 7.55
C SER A 118 11.78 5.12 6.17
N TYR A 119 11.25 4.21 5.34
CA TYR A 119 10.78 4.49 3.99
C TYR A 119 9.42 3.84 3.75
N VAL A 120 8.62 4.43 2.87
CA VAL A 120 7.30 3.91 2.51
C VAL A 120 7.14 3.86 0.99
N PRO A 121 6.44 2.83 0.46
CA PRO A 121 5.82 1.75 1.20
C PRO A 121 6.87 0.73 1.67
N THR A 122 6.59 0.04 2.77
CA THR A 122 7.37 -1.12 3.18
C THR A 122 6.44 -2.31 3.29
N PHE A 123 6.74 -3.38 2.54
CA PHE A 123 6.01 -4.65 2.55
C PHE A 123 6.80 -5.65 3.38
N ILE A 124 6.27 -6.06 4.52
CA ILE A 124 6.91 -7.02 5.43
C ILE A 124 6.19 -8.36 5.34
N PHE A 125 6.97 -9.42 5.12
CA PHE A 125 6.46 -10.79 5.01
C PHE A 125 6.80 -11.56 6.27
N TYR A 126 5.81 -12.26 6.81
CA TYR A 126 5.94 -13.09 8.01
C TYR A 126 5.59 -14.53 7.71
N LYS A 127 6.29 -15.45 8.36
CA LYS A 127 5.95 -16.88 8.39
C LYS A 127 6.09 -17.39 9.81
N ASN A 128 5.04 -18.04 10.31
CA ASN A 128 4.95 -18.50 11.72
C ASN A 128 5.20 -17.35 12.73
N GLY A 129 4.69 -16.16 12.44
CA GLY A 129 4.83 -14.98 13.30
C GLY A 129 6.23 -14.35 13.33
N LYS A 130 7.19 -14.85 12.53
CA LYS A 130 8.51 -14.27 12.40
C LYS A 130 8.64 -13.57 11.05
N GLU A 131 9.17 -12.36 11.06
CA GLU A 131 9.55 -11.68 9.83
C GLU A 131 10.61 -12.51 9.09
N ILE A 132 10.34 -12.79 7.81
CA ILE A 132 11.28 -13.51 6.95
C ILE A 132 12.10 -12.55 6.10
N ASN A 133 11.48 -11.48 5.59
CA ASN A 133 12.13 -10.36 4.92
C ASN A 133 11.11 -9.24 4.63
N ARG A 134 11.57 -8.14 4.02
CA ARG A 134 10.76 -7.00 3.61
C ARG A 134 11.25 -6.37 2.31
N ILE A 135 10.34 -5.79 1.54
CA ILE A 135 10.65 -4.89 0.40
C ILE A 135 10.46 -3.46 0.89
N VAL A 136 11.42 -2.58 0.62
CA VAL A 136 11.45 -1.20 1.18
C VAL A 136 11.47 -0.18 0.05
N GLU A 137 10.43 0.66 0.00
CA GLU A 137 10.15 1.74 -0.96
C GLU A 137 9.93 1.31 -2.40
N ALA A 138 10.90 0.61 -2.99
CA ALA A 138 10.83 0.10 -4.35
C ALA A 138 11.43 -1.32 -4.43
N PRO A 139 10.98 -2.14 -5.41
CA PRO A 139 11.61 -3.43 -5.66
C PRO A 139 13.05 -3.26 -6.18
N VAL A 140 13.89 -4.26 -5.94
CA VAL A 140 15.24 -4.35 -6.51
C VAL A 140 15.16 -4.68 -8.00
N ASP A 141 14.33 -5.67 -8.35
CA ASP A 141 13.99 -6.00 -9.73
C ASP A 141 12.52 -5.61 -9.98
N PHE A 142 11.65 -6.61 -10.19
CA PHE A 142 10.20 -6.43 -10.25
C PHE A 142 9.56 -6.89 -8.94
N LEU A 143 8.44 -6.27 -8.58
CA LEU A 143 7.81 -6.52 -7.29
C LEU A 143 7.47 -8.00 -7.05
N GLU A 144 6.96 -8.71 -8.05
CA GLU A 144 6.71 -10.16 -7.93
C GLU A 144 7.99 -11.02 -7.91
N ASP A 145 9.08 -10.57 -8.52
CA ASP A 145 10.35 -11.28 -8.54
C ASP A 145 11.05 -11.16 -7.18
N ASP A 146 10.98 -9.98 -6.55
CA ASP A 146 11.42 -9.74 -5.17
C ASP A 146 10.59 -10.59 -4.20
N MET A 147 9.27 -10.60 -4.34
CA MET A 147 8.39 -11.46 -3.55
C MET A 147 8.75 -12.94 -3.72
N LEU A 148 8.99 -13.40 -4.95
CA LEU A 148 9.38 -14.79 -5.22
C LEU A 148 10.73 -15.13 -4.58
N THR A 149 11.71 -14.23 -4.66
CA THR A 149 13.03 -14.39 -4.04
C THR A 149 12.91 -14.55 -2.52
N ILE A 150 12.15 -13.65 -1.88
CA ILE A 150 11.90 -13.69 -0.42
C ILE A 150 11.17 -14.99 -0.03
N LEU A 151 10.08 -15.33 -0.70
CA LEU A 151 9.21 -16.43 -0.30
C LEU A 151 9.76 -17.81 -0.66
N SER A 152 10.70 -17.89 -1.61
CA SER A 152 11.46 -19.12 -1.90
C SER A 152 12.58 -19.38 -0.88
N GLY A 153 12.87 -18.41 0.00
CA GLY A 153 13.94 -18.52 1.00
C GLY A 153 15.34 -18.25 0.44
N ALA A 154 15.43 -17.67 -0.76
CA ALA A 154 16.69 -17.19 -1.30
C ALA A 154 17.19 -15.98 -0.51
N ALA A 155 18.49 -15.71 -0.59
CA ALA A 155 19.05 -14.50 0.00
C ALA A 155 18.49 -13.28 -0.74
N TYR A 156 17.95 -12.33 0.02
CA TYR A 156 17.38 -11.08 -0.48
C TYR A 156 17.87 -9.92 0.36
N LYS A 157 18.21 -8.81 -0.31
CA LYS A 157 18.55 -7.52 0.29
C LYS A 157 17.71 -6.46 -0.40
N HIS A 158 17.05 -5.59 0.36
CA HIS A 158 16.37 -4.43 -0.23
C HIS A 158 17.36 -3.34 -0.62
N ILE A 159 16.92 -2.33 -1.37
CA ILE A 159 17.74 -1.26 -1.95
C ILE A 159 18.55 -0.39 -0.96
N TYR A 160 18.32 -0.57 0.34
CA TYR A 160 18.99 0.16 1.43
C TYR A 160 19.85 -0.74 2.33
N GLN A 161 20.05 -2.00 1.94
CA GLN A 161 20.91 -2.95 2.65
C GLN A 161 22.20 -3.21 1.87
N ASP A 162 23.34 -3.09 2.55
CA ASP A 162 24.67 -3.40 2.03
C ASP A 162 24.98 -4.90 2.03
#